data_AF-A0A0P6XIR5-F1
#
_entry.id   AF-A0A0P6XIR5-F1
#
_cell.length_a   1.000
_cell.length_b   1.000
_cell.length_c   1.000
_cell.angle_alpha   90.00
_cell.angle_beta   90.00
_cell.angle_gamma   90.00
#
_symmetry.space_group_name_H-M   'P 1'
#
loop_
_entity.id
_entity.type
_entity.pdbx_description
1 polymer ?
#
loop_
_entity_poly.entity_id
_entity_poly.type
_entity_poly.pdbx_seq_one_letter_code
_entity_poly.pdbx_strand_id
1 'polypeptide(L)'
;MEQINREMRIVVHKAGPDLNGRIVTLRQEFSTETGNLIGCMPGDERLRYRPDLFAEFQHRLDGVRTRLTSHQARWSLHAINTQRDDYVHSAEAVHSSIADYLDWAKGALSSH
;
A
#
# COMPACT_ATOMS: atom_id res chain seq x y z
N MET A 1 -3.52 3.73 -6.71
CA MET A 1 -3.20 3.35 -5.31
C MET A 1 -4.40 3.32 -4.36
N GLU A 2 -5.17 4.41 -4.17
CA GLU A 2 -6.29 4.43 -3.21
C GLU A 2 -7.38 3.39 -3.50
N GLN A 3 -7.80 3.28 -4.77
CA GLN A 3 -8.75 2.27 -5.22
C GLN A 3 -8.24 0.85 -4.94
N ILE A 4 -6.94 0.59 -5.15
CA ILE A 4 -6.31 -0.71 -4.87
C ILE A 4 -6.34 -1.01 -3.38
N ASN A 5 -6.02 -0.03 -2.52
CA ASN A 5 -6.11 -0.21 -1.07
C ASN A 5 -7.54 -0.53 -0.60
N ARG A 6 -8.53 0.18 -1.16
CA ARG A 6 -9.94 -0.09 -0.90
C ARG A 6 -10.36 -1.48 -1.33
N GLU A 7 -9.96 -1.91 -2.53
CA GLU A 7 -10.25 -3.26 -3.04
C GLU A 7 -9.58 -4.34 -2.19
N MET A 8 -8.31 -4.16 -1.81
CA MET A 8 -7.64 -5.11 -0.92
C MET A 8 -8.41 -5.27 0.39
N ARG A 9 -8.82 -4.17 1.02
CA ARG A 9 -9.59 -4.21 2.27
C ARG A 9 -10.93 -4.92 2.11
N ILE A 10 -11.66 -4.65 1.02
CA ILE A 10 -12.94 -5.33 0.73
C ILE A 10 -12.72 -6.84 0.58
N VAL A 11 -11.70 -7.26 -0.16
CA VAL A 11 -11.45 -8.68 -0.43
C VAL A 11 -10.91 -9.40 0.82
N VAL A 12 -10.18 -8.71 1.69
CA VAL A 12 -9.73 -9.23 3.01
C VAL A 12 -10.92 -9.63 3.90
N HIS A 13 -12.02 -8.89 3.90
CA HIS A 13 -13.19 -9.24 4.72
C HIS A 13 -14.16 -10.23 4.07
N LYS A 14 -13.95 -10.59 2.79
CA LYS A 14 -14.75 -11.60 2.10
C LYS A 14 -14.03 -12.95 2.16
N ALA A 15 -14.77 -14.05 2.40
CA ALA A 15 -14.21 -15.40 2.52
C ALA A 15 -14.37 -16.19 1.22
N GLY A 16 -13.30 -16.88 0.78
CA GLY A 16 -13.31 -17.80 -0.36
C GLY A 16 -11.91 -18.02 -0.98
N PRO A 17 -11.59 -19.22 -1.50
CA PRO A 17 -10.28 -19.49 -2.13
C PRO A 17 -9.94 -18.54 -3.29
N ASP A 18 -10.93 -18.24 -4.15
CA ASP A 18 -10.76 -17.31 -5.29
C ASP A 18 -10.43 -15.88 -4.83
N LEU A 19 -10.91 -15.50 -3.64
CA LEU A 19 -10.66 -14.19 -3.05
C LEU A 19 -9.25 -14.10 -2.45
N ASN A 20 -8.69 -15.20 -1.97
CA ASN A 20 -7.31 -15.22 -1.48
C ASN A 20 -6.30 -15.09 -2.63
N GLY A 21 -6.57 -15.70 -3.78
CA GLY A 21 -5.82 -15.45 -5.01
C GLY A 21 -5.89 -13.98 -5.44
N ARG A 22 -7.09 -13.40 -5.45
CA ARG A 22 -7.32 -11.97 -5.74
C ARG A 22 -6.51 -11.05 -4.82
N ILE A 23 -6.42 -11.37 -3.52
CA ILE A 23 -5.62 -10.60 -2.56
C ILE A 23 -4.14 -10.56 -2.98
N VAL A 24 -3.56 -11.70 -3.34
CA VAL A 24 -2.15 -11.76 -3.76
C VAL A 24 -1.92 -10.88 -4.99
N THR A 25 -2.82 -10.94 -5.97
CA THR A 25 -2.79 -10.08 -7.16
C THR A 25 -2.84 -8.60 -6.79
N LEU A 26 -3.81 -8.19 -5.97
CA LEU A 26 -3.98 -6.78 -5.59
C LEU A 26 -2.76 -6.23 -4.82
N ARG A 27 -2.10 -7.05 -3.99
CA ARG A 27 -0.86 -6.63 -3.33
C ARG A 27 0.28 -6.44 -4.33
N GLN A 28 0.37 -7.29 -5.35
CA GLN A 28 1.37 -7.12 -6.42
C GLN A 28 1.10 -5.86 -7.24
N GLU A 29 -0.15 -5.60 -7.59
CA GLU A 29 -0.57 -4.36 -8.27
C GLU A 29 -0.20 -3.12 -7.42
N PHE A 30 -0.44 -3.16 -6.12
CA PHE A 30 -0.04 -2.07 -5.22
C PHE A 30 1.49 -1.88 -5.22
N SER A 31 2.27 -2.96 -5.11
CA SER A 31 3.74 -2.88 -5.17
C SER A 31 4.22 -2.27 -6.49
N THR A 32 3.63 -2.65 -7.62
CA THR A 32 3.93 -2.07 -8.94
C THR A 32 3.62 -0.56 -8.96
N GLU A 33 2.44 -0.17 -8.48
CA GLU A 33 2.03 1.24 -8.44
C GLU A 33 2.93 2.10 -7.54
N THR A 34 3.38 1.56 -6.41
CA THR A 34 4.37 2.27 -5.57
C THR A 34 5.70 2.45 -6.29
N GLY A 35 6.14 1.47 -7.10
CA GLY A 35 7.33 1.59 -7.94
C GLY A 35 7.17 2.66 -9.02
N ASN A 36 6.02 2.69 -9.69
CA ASN A 36 5.68 3.71 -10.68
C ASN A 36 5.71 5.12 -10.06
N LEU A 37 5.13 5.27 -8.87
CA LEU A 37 5.13 6.56 -8.15
C LEU A 37 6.55 7.06 -7.86
N ILE A 38 7.46 6.17 -7.45
CA ILE A 38 8.87 6.52 -7.24
C ILE A 38 9.54 7.02 -8.52
N GLY A 39 9.27 6.37 -9.65
CA GLY A 39 9.79 6.81 -10.95
C GLY A 39 9.25 8.17 -11.38
N CYS A 40 7.99 8.48 -11.04
CA CYS A 40 7.35 9.73 -11.43
C CYS A 40 7.64 10.91 -10.50
N MET A 41 7.89 10.67 -9.20
CA MET A 41 8.08 11.73 -8.19
C MET A 41 9.13 12.79 -8.57
N PRO A 42 10.32 12.47 -9.10
CA PRO A 42 11.31 13.49 -9.49
C PRO A 42 10.83 14.43 -10.61
N GLY A 43 9.89 13.97 -11.43
CA GLY A 43 9.29 14.75 -12.51
C GLY A 43 8.13 15.65 -12.08
N ASP A 44 7.60 15.48 -10.86
CA ASP A 44 6.43 16.22 -10.38
C ASP A 44 6.80 17.68 -10.09
N GLU A 45 6.23 18.61 -10.86
CA GLU A 45 6.49 20.05 -10.72
C GLU A 45 6.14 20.59 -9.33
N ARG A 46 5.15 19.97 -8.66
CA ARG A 46 4.77 20.34 -7.30
C ARG A 46 5.86 19.97 -6.31
N LEU A 47 6.69 18.97 -6.59
CA LEU A 47 7.77 18.53 -5.70
C LEU A 47 9.13 19.07 -6.10
N ARG A 48 9.34 19.42 -7.37
CA ARG A 48 10.62 19.87 -7.95
C ARG A 48 11.29 21.00 -7.15
N TYR A 49 10.50 21.96 -6.67
CA TYR A 49 11.01 23.13 -5.92
C TYR A 49 10.85 23.00 -4.41
N ARG A 50 10.50 21.80 -3.90
CA ARG A 50 10.27 21.52 -2.49
C ARG A 50 11.04 20.26 -2.07
N PRO A 51 12.38 20.33 -1.96
CA PRO A 51 13.22 19.16 -1.70
C PRO A 51 12.89 18.48 -0.36
N ASP A 52 12.51 19.25 0.67
CA ASP A 52 12.11 18.70 1.97
C ASP A 52 10.82 17.88 1.85
N LEU A 53 9.85 18.41 1.12
CA LEU A 53 8.59 17.71 0.88
C LEU A 53 8.83 16.45 0.04
N PHE A 54 9.66 16.54 -1.00
CA PHE A 54 10.06 15.39 -1.80
C PHE A 54 10.71 14.29 -0.94
N ALA A 55 11.65 14.65 -0.06
CA ALA A 55 12.30 13.71 0.85
C ALA A 55 11.28 13.07 1.82
N GLU A 56 10.31 13.83 2.32
CA GLU A 56 9.25 13.29 3.18
C GLU A 56 8.33 12.31 2.43
N PHE A 57 7.98 12.63 1.17
CA PHE A 57 7.23 11.74 0.29
C PHE A 57 7.95 10.40 0.08
N GLN A 58 9.25 10.45 -0.22
CA GLN A 58 10.08 9.25 -0.38
C GLN A 58 10.15 8.45 0.92
N HIS A 59 10.46 9.10 2.04
CA HIS A 59 10.58 8.45 3.33
C HIS A 59 9.31 7.70 3.74
N ARG A 60 8.15 8.37 3.64
CA ARG A 60 6.86 7.76 4.00
C ARG A 60 6.46 6.64 3.03
N LEU A 61 6.70 6.82 1.73
CA LEU A 61 6.40 5.80 0.73
C LEU A 61 7.27 4.54 0.93
N ASP A 62 8.55 4.72 1.25
CA ASP A 62 9.43 3.60 1.59
C ASP A 62 8.96 2.87 2.86
N GLY A 63 8.49 3.60 3.87
CA GLY A 63 7.87 3.01 5.06
C GLY A 63 6.67 2.10 4.72
N VAL A 64 5.79 2.56 3.82
CA VAL A 64 4.66 1.75 3.32
C VAL A 64 5.16 0.51 2.57
N ARG A 65 6.15 0.66 1.69
CA ARG A 65 6.73 -0.45 0.91
C ARG A 65 7.36 -1.50 1.79
N THR A 66 8.20 -1.11 2.74
CA THR A 66 8.82 -2.03 3.70
C THR A 66 7.76 -2.82 4.45
N ARG A 67 6.72 -2.15 4.98
CA ARG A 67 5.63 -2.81 5.70
C ARG A 67 4.88 -3.81 4.81
N LEU A 68 4.56 -3.43 3.57
CA LEU A 68 3.89 -4.31 2.61
C LEU A 68 4.77 -5.51 2.24
N THR A 69 6.05 -5.30 1.94
CA THR A 69 6.98 -6.38 1.59
C THR A 69 7.18 -7.35 2.75
N SER A 70 7.37 -6.87 3.98
CA SER A 70 7.45 -7.73 5.16
C SER A 70 6.15 -8.52 5.40
N HIS A 71 5.00 -7.89 5.16
CA HIS A 71 3.70 -8.56 5.26
C HIS A 71 3.53 -9.63 4.18
N GLN A 72 3.87 -9.34 2.93
CA GLN A 72 3.84 -10.29 1.81
C GLN A 72 4.78 -11.49 2.04
N ALA A 73 5.97 -11.25 2.58
CA ALA A 73 6.95 -12.31 2.88
C ALA A 73 6.41 -13.30 3.92
N ARG A 74 5.65 -12.82 4.91
CA ARG A 74 4.97 -13.67 5.90
C ARG A 74 3.76 -14.39 5.33
N TRP A 75 2.96 -13.70 4.51
CA TRP A 75 1.63 -14.16 4.10
C TRP A 75 1.59 -14.67 2.66
N SER A 76 2.14 -15.86 2.45
CA SER A 76 1.95 -16.64 1.22
C SER A 76 0.49 -17.05 1.02
N LEU A 77 0.10 -17.43 -0.20
CA LEU A 77 -1.26 -17.93 -0.48
C LEU A 77 -1.65 -19.10 0.45
N HIS A 78 -0.70 -20.01 0.69
CA HIS A 78 -0.91 -21.12 1.61
C HIS A 78 -1.16 -20.63 3.05
N ALA A 79 -0.37 -19.68 3.55
CA ALA A 79 -0.56 -19.12 4.89
C ALA A 79 -1.89 -18.37 5.03
N ILE A 80 -2.32 -17.63 4.00
CA ILE A 80 -3.63 -16.95 3.98
C ILE A 80 -4.78 -17.96 4.03
N ASN A 81 -4.63 -19.10 3.33
CA ASN A 81 -5.64 -20.15 3.30
C ASN A 81 -5.75 -20.91 4.63
N THR A 82 -4.65 -21.08 5.36
CA THR A 82 -4.62 -21.88 6.61
C THR A 82 -4.79 -21.06 7.88
N GLN A 83 -4.45 -19.76 7.86
CA GLN A 83 -4.48 -18.86 9.02
C GLN A 83 -5.25 -17.59 8.68
N ARG A 84 -6.51 -17.74 8.24
CA ARG A 84 -7.29 -16.63 7.67
C ARG A 84 -7.51 -15.50 8.66
N ASP A 85 -7.89 -15.80 9.90
CA ASP A 85 -8.24 -14.77 10.87
C ASP A 85 -7.00 -13.94 11.28
N ASP A 86 -5.87 -14.62 11.49
CA ASP A 86 -4.58 -13.97 11.76
C ASP A 86 -4.15 -13.10 10.57
N TYR A 87 -4.37 -13.59 9.36
CA TYR A 87 -4.13 -12.82 8.15
C TYR A 87 -4.98 -11.54 8.12
N VAL A 88 -6.30 -11.66 8.32
CA VAL A 88 -7.24 -10.51 8.32
C VAL A 88 -6.82 -9.48 9.36
N HIS A 89 -6.52 -9.92 10.59
CA HIS A 89 -6.07 -9.03 11.65
C HIS A 89 -4.78 -8.30 11.27
N SER A 90 -3.80 -9.03 10.71
CA SER A 90 -2.52 -8.42 10.30
C SER A 90 -2.65 -7.47 9.10
N ALA A 91 -3.63 -7.68 8.23
CA ALA A 91 -3.85 -6.88 7.03
C ALA A 91 -4.37 -5.48 7.36
N GLU A 92 -5.14 -5.30 8.45
CA GLU A 92 -5.60 -3.99 8.89
C GLU A 92 -4.43 -3.02 9.13
N ALA A 93 -3.33 -3.47 9.73
CA ALA A 93 -2.15 -2.62 9.96
C ALA A 93 -1.51 -2.12 8.65
N VAL A 94 -1.55 -2.93 7.59
CA VAL A 94 -1.08 -2.53 6.26
C VAL A 94 -2.04 -1.52 5.63
N HIS A 95 -3.36 -1.77 5.72
CA HIS A 95 -4.38 -0.87 5.20
C HIS A 95 -4.34 0.51 5.86
N SER A 96 -4.20 0.56 7.19
CA SER A 96 -4.02 1.81 7.94
C SER A 96 -2.77 2.54 7.48
N SER A 97 -1.63 1.85 7.36
CA SER A 97 -0.38 2.47 6.89
C SER A 97 -0.50 3.11 5.51
N ILE A 98 -1.22 2.45 4.59
CA ILE A 98 -1.45 2.97 3.24
C ILE A 98 -2.41 4.15 3.28
N ALA A 99 -3.48 4.07 4.07
CA ALA A 99 -4.45 5.16 4.22
C ALA A 99 -3.77 6.41 4.80
N ASP A 100 -2.99 6.27 5.87
CA ASP A 100 -2.26 7.36 6.51
C ASP A 100 -1.32 8.07 5.53
N TYR A 101 -0.61 7.30 4.68
CA TYR A 101 0.23 7.86 3.63
C TYR A 101 -0.58 8.64 2.59
N LEU A 102 -1.68 8.06 2.10
CA LEU A 102 -2.51 8.69 1.07
C LEU A 102 -3.18 9.97 1.58
N ASP A 103 -3.68 9.97 2.82
CA ASP A 103 -4.32 11.13 3.45
C ASP A 103 -3.30 12.26 3.69
N TRP A 104 -2.11 11.92 4.21
CA TRP A 104 -1.02 12.88 4.34
C TRP A 104 -0.60 13.44 2.97
N ALA A 105 -0.42 12.58 1.97
CA ALA A 105 0.01 12.99 0.62
C ALA A 105 -1.00 13.95 -0.01
N LYS A 106 -2.30 13.68 0.13
CA LYS A 106 -3.37 14.60 -0.30
C LYS A 106 -3.27 15.93 0.44
N GLY A 107 -3.20 15.92 1.77
CA GLY A 107 -3.10 17.13 2.58
C GLY A 107 -1.88 17.99 2.25
N ALA A 108 -0.73 17.36 2.03
CA ALA A 108 0.52 18.02 1.68
C ALA A 108 0.50 18.63 0.28
N LEU A 109 -0.28 18.06 -0.66
CA LEU A 109 -0.44 18.60 -2.01
C LEU A 109 -1.58 19.64 -2.09
N SER A 110 -2.56 19.61 -1.18
CA SER A 110 -3.71 20.54 -1.16
C SER A 110 -3.49 21.80 -0.32
N SER A 111 -2.56 21.77 0.65
CA SER A 111 -2.28 22.93 1.52
C SER A 111 -1.37 23.98 0.86
N HIS A 112 -1.16 23.89 -0.45
CA HIS A 112 -0.21 24.66 -1.25
C HIS A 112 -0.73 24.84 -2.67
#